data_AF-A0A972ZPS7-F1
#
_entry.id   AF-A0A972ZPS7-F1
#
_cell.length_a   1.000
_cell.length_b   1.000
_cell.length_c   1.000
_cell.angle_alpha   90.00
_cell.angle_beta   90.00
_cell.angle_gamma   90.00
#
_symmetry.space_group_name_H-M   'P 1'
#
loop_
_entity.id
_entity.type
_entity.pdbx_description
1 polymer ?
#
loop_
_entity_poly.entity_id
_entity_poly.type
_entity_poly.pdbx_seq_one_letter_code
_entity_poly.pdbx_strand_id
1 'polypeptide(L)'
;MEDCDKDVTDQRGKMKPWKKGAWETGKYRNVFLDAGYSQADIDAKLAKAYYDVFEGPERVYFEVGDSMAYVSDLKNHDARTEGLSYGLMVAVQLDKKDVFDRLWRWTKKYMQHQGGARDAYFAWSVEPKTGKHNSEGSASDGEFYFVTDLLFASNRWGNDTGINYYAEARRILDAMWSKDGT
;
A
#
# COMPACT_ATOMS: atom_id res chain seq x y z
N MET A 1 19.40 -29.33 5.92
CA MET A 1 18.40 -28.51 6.62
C MET A 1 19.10 -27.89 7.79
N GLU A 2 19.33 -26.59 7.78
CA GLU A 2 19.81 -25.88 8.96
C GLU A 2 18.73 -25.95 10.04
N ASP A 3 19.19 -26.18 11.26
CA ASP A 3 18.39 -26.41 12.46
C ASP A 3 17.81 -25.06 12.92
N CYS A 4 16.54 -24.78 12.60
CA CYS A 4 15.87 -23.52 12.93
C CYS A 4 15.77 -23.24 14.44
N ASP A 5 16.05 -24.23 15.29
CA ASP A 5 16.00 -24.11 16.76
C ASP A 5 17.35 -23.67 17.36
N LYS A 6 18.41 -23.54 16.54
CA LYS A 6 19.71 -23.05 16.99
C LYS A 6 19.84 -21.56 16.72
N ASP A 7 20.02 -20.80 17.79
CA ASP A 7 20.40 -19.39 17.69
C ASP A 7 21.69 -19.23 16.87
N VAL A 8 21.68 -18.30 15.93
CA VAL A 8 22.88 -17.91 15.19
C VAL A 8 23.84 -17.21 16.15
N THR A 9 25.06 -17.73 16.27
CA THR A 9 26.12 -17.09 17.06
C THR A 9 26.55 -15.80 16.37
N ASP A 10 26.07 -14.67 16.89
CA ASP A 10 26.36 -13.35 16.37
C ASP A 10 27.24 -12.56 17.36
N GLN A 11 28.32 -11.93 16.87
CA GLN A 11 29.22 -11.12 17.70
C GLN A 11 28.52 -9.92 18.35
N ARG A 12 27.39 -9.48 17.81
CA ARG A 12 26.54 -8.40 18.34
C ARG A 12 25.63 -8.88 19.48
N GLY A 13 25.53 -10.18 19.70
CA GLY A 13 24.67 -10.81 20.71
C GLY A 13 23.19 -10.83 20.33
N LYS A 14 22.35 -11.30 21.26
CA LYS A 14 20.89 -11.38 21.05
C LYS A 14 20.26 -10.00 21.04
N MET A 15 19.54 -9.68 19.97
CA MET A 15 18.77 -8.44 19.86
C MET A 15 17.68 -8.39 20.94
N LYS A 16 17.69 -7.35 21.77
CA LYS A 16 16.66 -7.13 22.81
C LYS A 16 15.55 -6.22 22.28
N PRO A 17 14.27 -6.63 22.29
CA PRO A 17 13.18 -5.77 21.89
C PRO A 17 13.02 -4.58 22.84
N TRP A 18 12.49 -3.47 22.34
CA TRP A 18 12.16 -2.30 23.16
C TRP A 18 10.96 -2.56 24.07
N LYS A 19 10.91 -1.87 25.21
CA LYS A 19 9.84 -2.04 26.21
C LYS A 19 8.55 -1.28 25.90
N LYS A 20 8.61 -0.26 25.03
CA LYS A 20 7.47 0.57 24.60
C LYS A 20 7.35 0.54 23.08
N GLY A 21 6.13 0.62 22.57
CA GLY A 21 5.85 0.59 21.13
C GLY A 21 6.22 1.88 20.38
N ALA A 22 6.36 1.80 19.06
CA ALA A 22 6.64 2.96 18.21
C ALA A 22 5.53 4.02 18.28
N TRP A 23 4.26 3.60 18.41
CA TRP A 23 3.12 4.50 18.62
C TRP A 23 3.28 5.41 19.84
N GLU A 24 3.74 4.86 20.97
CA GLU A 24 3.93 5.64 22.21
C GLU A 24 5.17 6.51 22.18
N THR A 25 6.21 6.07 21.47
CA THR A 25 7.55 6.67 21.56
C THR A 25 7.89 7.60 20.40
N GLY A 26 7.18 7.50 19.28
CA GLY A 26 7.51 8.16 18.02
C GLY A 26 8.84 7.68 17.40
N LYS A 27 9.41 6.58 17.89
CA LYS A 27 10.70 6.06 17.43
C LYS A 27 10.52 4.70 16.78
N TYR A 28 11.11 4.54 15.60
CA TYR A 28 11.16 3.28 14.88
C TYR A 28 12.58 2.73 14.94
N ARG A 29 12.71 1.45 15.31
CA ARG A 29 14.00 0.77 15.41
C ARG A 29 14.52 0.46 14.01
N ASN A 30 15.72 0.92 13.68
CA ASN A 30 16.40 0.54 12.45
C ASN A 30 17.19 -0.76 12.68
N VAL A 31 16.58 -1.89 12.33
CA VAL A 31 17.19 -3.21 12.52
C VAL A 31 18.42 -3.45 11.65
N PHE A 32 18.57 -2.72 10.54
CA PHE A 32 19.77 -2.80 9.69
C PHE A 32 20.95 -2.04 10.29
N LEU A 33 20.71 -0.88 10.91
CA LEU A 33 21.76 -0.19 11.68
C LEU A 33 22.23 -1.05 12.87
N ASP A 34 21.30 -1.66 13.60
CA ASP A 34 21.65 -2.59 14.69
C ASP A 34 22.41 -3.82 14.17
N ALA A 35 22.15 -4.19 12.91
CA ALA A 35 22.91 -5.19 12.17
C ALA A 35 24.20 -4.62 11.53
N GLY A 36 24.69 -3.46 11.93
CA GLY A 36 26.00 -2.94 11.54
C GLY A 36 26.14 -2.45 10.10
N TYR A 37 25.03 -2.35 9.34
CA TYR A 37 25.05 -1.67 8.05
C TYR A 37 25.14 -0.16 8.25
N SER A 38 25.80 0.56 7.33
CA SER A 38 25.84 2.02 7.40
C SER A 38 24.49 2.62 7.00
N GLN A 39 24.15 3.81 7.54
CA GLN A 39 22.92 4.49 7.14
C GLN A 39 22.88 4.78 5.62
N ALA A 40 24.03 5.14 5.03
CA ALA A 40 24.14 5.40 3.60
C ALA A 40 23.81 4.16 2.75
N ASP A 41 24.27 2.98 3.15
CA ASP A 41 23.98 1.73 2.44
C ASP A 41 22.49 1.34 2.56
N ILE A 42 21.90 1.59 3.73
CA ILE A 42 20.47 1.34 3.97
C ILE A 42 19.61 2.24 3.09
N ASP A 43 19.91 3.53 3.06
CA ASP A 43 19.19 4.51 2.24
C ASP A 43 19.34 4.19 0.75
N ALA A 44 20.55 3.85 0.30
CA ALA A 44 20.81 3.43 -1.07
C ALA A 44 20.03 2.15 -1.44
N LYS A 45 19.95 1.18 -0.52
CA LYS A 45 19.20 -0.07 -0.73
C LYS A 45 17.70 0.19 -0.82
N LEU A 46 17.15 1.07 0.02
CA LEU A 46 15.74 1.45 0.00
C LEU A 46 15.39 2.19 -1.29
N ALA A 47 16.22 3.16 -1.70
CA ALA A 47 16.04 3.90 -2.94
C ALA A 47 16.08 2.96 -4.16
N LYS A 48 17.04 2.02 -4.19
CA LYS A 48 17.13 1.02 -5.25
C LYS A 48 15.90 0.12 -5.29
N ALA A 49 15.42 -0.35 -4.14
CA ALA A 49 14.23 -1.20 -4.08
C ALA A 49 12.99 -0.49 -4.64
N TYR A 50 12.81 0.80 -4.31
CA TYR A 50 11.74 1.59 -4.90
C TYR A 50 11.89 1.73 -6.41
N TYR A 51 13.08 2.10 -6.90
CA TYR A 51 13.37 2.20 -8.33
C TYR A 51 13.04 0.89 -9.05
N ASP A 52 13.56 -0.24 -8.58
CA ASP A 52 13.38 -1.54 -9.24
C ASP A 52 11.89 -1.90 -9.37
N VAL A 53 11.07 -1.58 -8.36
CA VAL A 53 9.65 -1.97 -8.30
C VAL A 53 8.72 -0.96 -9.02
N PHE A 54 9.01 0.34 -8.98
CA PHE A 54 8.10 1.38 -9.48
C PHE A 54 8.58 2.11 -10.74
N GLU A 55 9.88 2.19 -10.99
CA GLU A 55 10.43 3.08 -12.03
C GLU A 55 11.22 2.29 -13.10
N GLY A 56 11.85 1.20 -12.71
CA GLY A 56 12.75 0.38 -13.52
C GLY A 56 12.05 -0.40 -14.63
N PRO A 57 12.83 -1.14 -15.44
CA PRO A 57 12.30 -1.89 -16.58
C PRO A 57 11.37 -3.04 -16.16
N GLU A 58 11.60 -3.63 -14.98
CA GLU A 58 10.81 -4.73 -14.41
C GLU A 58 9.74 -4.23 -13.42
N ARG A 59 9.37 -2.95 -13.53
CA ARG A 59 8.40 -2.33 -12.62
C ARG A 59 7.02 -2.98 -12.70
N VAL A 60 6.27 -2.85 -11.62
CA VAL A 60 4.86 -3.23 -11.53
C VAL A 60 3.90 -2.04 -11.64
N TYR A 61 4.43 -0.81 -11.65
CA TYR A 61 3.67 0.44 -11.73
C TYR A 61 3.59 0.98 -13.16
N PHE A 62 2.39 1.37 -13.60
CA PHE A 62 2.13 1.83 -14.96
C PHE A 62 1.20 3.04 -14.99
N GLU A 63 1.67 4.13 -15.59
CA GLU A 63 0.90 5.37 -15.74
C GLU A 63 -0.15 5.26 -16.86
N VAL A 64 -1.29 5.90 -16.64
CA VAL A 64 -2.45 5.94 -17.55
C VAL A 64 -2.88 7.40 -17.72
N GLY A 65 -2.54 7.96 -18.88
CA GLY A 65 -2.73 9.39 -19.12
C GLY A 65 -1.97 10.25 -18.10
N ASP A 66 -2.46 11.47 -17.86
CA ASP A 66 -1.68 12.46 -17.13
C ASP A 66 -1.82 12.36 -15.61
N SER A 67 -2.82 11.63 -15.09
CA SER A 67 -3.22 11.72 -13.69
C SER A 67 -3.56 10.41 -13.00
N MET A 68 -3.39 9.26 -13.66
CA MET A 68 -3.73 7.94 -13.12
C MET A 68 -2.58 6.96 -13.31
N ALA A 69 -2.56 5.91 -12.51
CA ALA A 69 -1.65 4.79 -12.66
C ALA A 69 -2.20 3.55 -11.97
N TYR A 70 -1.71 2.37 -12.31
CA TYR A 70 -2.07 1.13 -11.62
C TYR A 70 -0.83 0.29 -11.29
N VAL A 71 -1.00 -0.62 -10.34
CA VAL A 71 -0.06 -1.73 -10.08
C VAL A 71 -0.62 -2.99 -10.73
N SER A 72 0.20 -3.68 -11.53
CA SER A 72 -0.20 -4.91 -12.21
C SER A 72 0.35 -6.14 -11.49
N ASP A 73 -0.47 -7.18 -11.39
CA ASP A 73 0.04 -8.54 -11.31
C ASP A 73 0.55 -8.94 -12.70
N LEU A 74 1.88 -8.91 -12.87
CA LEU A 74 2.52 -9.16 -14.16
C LEU A 74 2.30 -10.57 -14.69
N LYS A 75 2.08 -11.55 -13.79
CA LYS A 75 1.88 -12.96 -14.17
C LYS A 75 0.46 -13.20 -14.66
N ASN A 76 -0.52 -12.60 -13.99
CA ASN A 76 -1.94 -12.79 -14.31
C ASN A 76 -2.49 -11.72 -15.27
N HIS A 77 -1.71 -10.68 -15.56
CA HIS A 77 -2.04 -9.58 -16.46
C HIS A 77 -3.30 -8.81 -16.04
N ASP A 78 -3.56 -8.74 -14.73
CA ASP A 78 -4.66 -8.00 -14.13
C ASP A 78 -4.14 -6.99 -13.08
N ALA A 79 -5.02 -6.05 -12.69
CA ALA A 79 -4.82 -5.15 -11.56
C ALA A 79 -5.73 -5.60 -10.43
N ARG A 80 -5.16 -5.74 -9.22
CA ARG A 80 -5.87 -6.28 -8.05
C ARG A 80 -5.91 -5.31 -6.89
N THR A 81 -6.96 -5.39 -6.08
CA THR A 81 -7.11 -4.50 -4.91
C THR A 81 -5.90 -4.61 -3.98
N GLU A 82 -5.39 -5.82 -3.76
CA GLU A 82 -4.16 -6.10 -3.02
C GLU A 82 -2.94 -5.30 -3.56
N GLY A 83 -2.63 -5.46 -4.86
CA GLY A 83 -1.47 -4.79 -5.45
C GLY A 83 -1.58 -3.26 -5.46
N LEU A 84 -2.79 -2.75 -5.69
CA LEU A 84 -3.06 -1.31 -5.67
C LEU A 84 -2.92 -0.74 -4.25
N SER A 85 -3.46 -1.43 -3.24
CA SER A 85 -3.39 -0.99 -1.85
C SER A 85 -1.95 -1.08 -1.32
N TYR A 86 -1.19 -2.13 -1.65
CA TYR A 86 0.24 -2.19 -1.33
C TYR A 86 1.03 -1.05 -2.00
N GLY A 87 0.69 -0.70 -3.24
CA GLY A 87 1.28 0.43 -3.94
C GLY A 87 1.04 1.77 -3.21
N LEU A 88 -0.18 1.99 -2.72
CA LEU A 88 -0.54 3.17 -1.93
C LEU A 88 0.22 3.21 -0.60
N MET A 89 0.31 2.09 0.12
CA MET A 89 1.10 1.99 1.35
C MET A 89 2.57 2.35 1.11
N VAL A 90 3.19 1.80 0.06
CA VAL A 90 4.58 2.13 -0.29
C VAL A 90 4.71 3.63 -0.59
N ALA A 91 3.79 4.20 -1.38
CA ALA A 91 3.82 5.60 -1.77
C ALA A 91 3.68 6.53 -0.55
N VAL A 92 2.75 6.28 0.36
CA VAL A 92 2.55 7.13 1.55
C VAL A 92 3.70 7.01 2.55
N GLN A 93 4.29 5.82 2.71
CA GLN A 93 5.45 5.64 3.60
C GLN A 93 6.69 6.36 3.07
N LEU A 94 6.90 6.35 1.75
CA LEU A 94 8.05 6.99 1.07
C LEU A 94 7.80 8.44 0.64
N ASP A 95 6.71 9.07 1.10
CA ASP A 95 6.36 10.47 0.78
C ASP A 95 6.11 10.77 -0.71
N LYS A 96 5.65 9.79 -1.48
CA LYS A 96 5.44 9.89 -2.93
C LYS A 96 3.99 10.28 -3.24
N LYS A 97 3.60 11.51 -2.88
CA LYS A 97 2.21 12.00 -3.04
C LYS A 97 1.65 11.84 -4.45
N ASP A 98 2.40 12.19 -5.48
CA ASP A 98 1.91 12.11 -6.86
C ASP A 98 1.61 10.66 -7.28
N VAL A 99 2.48 9.72 -6.92
CA VAL A 99 2.27 8.27 -7.15
C VAL A 99 1.03 7.78 -6.40
N PHE A 100 0.87 8.19 -5.14
CA PHE A 100 -0.31 7.87 -4.36
C PHE A 100 -1.59 8.37 -5.03
N ASP A 101 -1.61 9.64 -5.43
CA ASP A 101 -2.79 10.26 -6.04
C ASP A 101 -3.15 9.60 -7.38
N ARG A 102 -2.15 9.23 -8.19
CA ARG A 102 -2.34 8.50 -9.46
C ARG A 102 -2.96 7.13 -9.24
N LEU A 103 -2.42 6.36 -8.30
CA LEU A 103 -2.94 5.05 -7.93
C LEU A 103 -4.38 5.17 -7.42
N TRP A 104 -4.63 6.08 -6.48
CA TRP A 104 -5.96 6.25 -5.90
C TRP A 104 -7.01 6.65 -6.94
N ARG A 105 -6.70 7.60 -7.84
CA ARG A 105 -7.63 8.00 -8.90
C ARG A 105 -7.98 6.83 -9.82
N TRP A 106 -7.01 6.00 -10.18
CA TRP A 106 -7.26 4.82 -11.00
C TRP A 106 -8.11 3.79 -10.27
N THR A 107 -7.74 3.44 -9.03
CA THR A 107 -8.47 2.50 -8.17
C THR A 107 -9.92 2.94 -7.99
N LYS A 108 -10.16 4.20 -7.64
CA LYS A 108 -11.51 4.74 -7.45
C LYS A 108 -12.33 4.69 -8.75
N LYS A 109 -11.71 5.01 -9.89
CA LYS A 109 -12.40 5.07 -11.18
C LYS A 109 -12.78 3.69 -11.72
N TYR A 110 -11.88 2.72 -11.60
CA TYR A 110 -11.99 1.44 -12.30
C TYR A 110 -12.26 0.24 -11.40
N MET A 111 -12.18 0.38 -10.08
CA MET A 111 -12.39 -0.73 -9.14
C MET A 111 -13.53 -0.45 -8.16
N GLN A 112 -13.64 0.79 -7.65
CA GLN A 112 -14.65 1.11 -6.64
C GLN A 112 -16.07 1.13 -7.23
N HIS A 113 -16.96 0.33 -6.65
CA HIS A 113 -18.38 0.40 -6.97
C HIS A 113 -18.97 1.73 -6.47
N GLN A 114 -19.69 2.43 -7.35
CA GLN A 114 -20.27 3.75 -7.05
C GLN A 114 -21.75 3.67 -6.62
N GLY A 115 -22.22 2.49 -6.24
CA GLY A 115 -23.60 2.24 -5.81
C GLY A 115 -23.95 0.76 -5.78
N GLY A 116 -25.21 0.47 -5.47
CA GLY A 116 -25.75 -0.89 -5.41
C GLY A 116 -25.34 -1.65 -4.15
N ALA A 117 -25.55 -2.97 -4.14
CA ALA A 117 -25.29 -3.84 -2.98
C ALA A 117 -23.81 -3.92 -2.56
N ARG A 118 -22.90 -3.30 -3.32
CA ARG A 118 -21.47 -3.25 -3.08
C ARG A 118 -20.92 -1.83 -3.04
N ASP A 119 -21.78 -0.82 -2.84
CA ASP A 119 -21.31 0.58 -2.82
C ASP A 119 -20.08 0.75 -1.91
N ALA A 120 -19.11 1.53 -2.40
CA ALA A 120 -17.82 1.81 -1.79
C ALA A 120 -16.83 0.63 -1.64
N TYR A 121 -17.26 -0.63 -1.85
CA TYR A 121 -16.34 -1.76 -2.02
C TYR A 121 -15.70 -1.75 -3.41
N PHE A 122 -14.77 -2.68 -3.65
CA PHE A 122 -13.98 -2.70 -4.87
C PHE A 122 -14.06 -4.05 -5.57
N ALA A 123 -14.15 -4.02 -6.90
CA ALA A 123 -13.92 -5.19 -7.75
C ALA A 123 -12.47 -5.67 -7.57
N TRP A 124 -12.28 -6.87 -7.02
CA TRP A 124 -10.95 -7.33 -6.58
C TRP A 124 -9.96 -7.54 -7.73
N SER A 125 -10.43 -7.73 -8.96
CA SER A 125 -9.61 -7.92 -10.16
C SER A 125 -10.22 -7.19 -11.36
N VAL A 126 -9.38 -6.41 -12.05
CA VAL A 126 -9.75 -5.56 -13.20
C VAL A 126 -8.72 -5.71 -14.30
N GLU A 127 -9.18 -5.78 -15.56
CA GLU A 127 -8.30 -5.72 -16.72
C GLU A 127 -7.85 -4.26 -16.94
N PRO A 128 -6.53 -3.96 -16.86
CA PRO A 128 -6.09 -2.59 -16.68
C PRO A 128 -6.20 -1.70 -17.93
N LYS A 129 -6.22 -2.26 -19.15
CA LYS A 129 -6.25 -1.46 -20.38
C LYS A 129 -7.65 -0.93 -20.68
N THR A 130 -8.69 -1.71 -20.40
CA THR A 130 -10.08 -1.34 -20.64
C THR A 130 -10.79 -0.89 -19.37
N GLY A 131 -10.28 -1.28 -18.19
CA GLY A 131 -10.95 -1.05 -16.91
C GLY A 131 -12.11 -2.01 -16.67
N LYS A 132 -12.25 -3.08 -17.46
CA LYS A 132 -13.31 -4.07 -17.29
C LYS A 132 -13.05 -4.89 -16.02
N HIS A 133 -14.06 -4.99 -15.16
CA HIS A 133 -14.01 -5.89 -14.02
C HIS A 133 -13.94 -7.35 -14.49
N ASN A 134 -12.95 -8.09 -13.99
CA ASN A 134 -12.91 -9.54 -14.14
C ASN A 134 -13.88 -10.22 -13.15
N SER A 135 -14.17 -9.54 -12.03
CA SER A 135 -15.10 -9.99 -11.00
C SER A 135 -15.69 -8.80 -10.25
N GLU A 136 -16.99 -8.86 -9.92
CA GLU A 136 -17.66 -7.89 -9.04
C GLU A 136 -17.50 -8.24 -7.54
N GLY A 137 -16.73 -9.28 -7.21
CA GLY A 137 -16.42 -9.62 -5.82
C GLY A 137 -15.40 -8.66 -5.21
N SER A 138 -15.31 -8.64 -3.89
CA SER A 138 -14.34 -7.84 -3.14
C SER A 138 -13.37 -8.73 -2.36
N ALA A 139 -12.22 -8.17 -1.98
CA ALA A 139 -11.17 -8.86 -1.24
C ALA A 139 -10.72 -7.97 -0.08
N SER A 140 -11.19 -8.30 1.14
CA SER A 140 -11.22 -7.43 2.32
C SER A 140 -9.85 -6.95 2.81
N ASP A 141 -8.79 -7.66 2.47
CA ASP A 141 -7.40 -7.23 2.67
C ASP A 141 -7.09 -5.93 1.90
N GLY A 142 -7.60 -5.81 0.67
CA GLY A 142 -7.49 -4.61 -0.16
C GLY A 142 -8.15 -3.41 0.52
N GLU A 143 -9.41 -3.52 0.94
CA GLU A 143 -10.09 -2.41 1.62
C GLU A 143 -9.46 -2.03 2.96
N PHE A 144 -8.95 -3.00 3.73
CA PHE A 144 -8.25 -2.71 4.98
C PHE A 144 -7.00 -1.83 4.76
N TYR A 145 -6.21 -2.14 3.73
CA TYR A 145 -5.08 -1.30 3.34
C TYR A 145 -5.55 0.05 2.80
N PHE A 146 -6.51 0.10 1.87
CA PHE A 146 -7.00 1.37 1.32
C PHE A 146 -7.43 2.37 2.40
N VAL A 147 -8.20 1.91 3.40
CA VAL A 147 -8.60 2.76 4.53
C VAL A 147 -7.37 3.25 5.30
N THR A 148 -6.43 2.37 5.62
CA THR A 148 -5.22 2.72 6.37
C THR A 148 -4.36 3.72 5.60
N ASP A 149 -4.15 3.49 4.31
CA ASP A 149 -3.35 4.31 3.41
C ASP A 149 -3.92 5.72 3.27
N LEU A 150 -5.24 5.81 3.07
CA LEU A 150 -5.95 7.09 2.98
C LEU A 150 -5.91 7.87 4.30
N LEU A 151 -6.01 7.18 5.45
CA LEU A 151 -5.84 7.83 6.76
C LEU A 151 -4.40 8.34 6.95
N PHE A 152 -3.40 7.58 6.53
CA PHE A 152 -2.00 8.03 6.54
C PHE A 152 -1.79 9.22 5.60
N ALA A 153 -2.35 9.18 4.39
CA ALA A 153 -2.27 10.28 3.42
C ALA A 153 -2.94 11.55 3.97
N SER A 154 -4.12 11.42 4.58
CA SER A 154 -4.81 12.53 5.28
C SER A 154 -3.91 13.14 6.36
N ASN A 155 -3.31 12.31 7.21
CA ASN A 155 -2.47 12.79 8.30
C ASN A 155 -1.15 13.39 7.82
N ARG A 156 -0.62 12.93 6.69
CA ARG A 156 0.68 13.36 6.14
C ARG A 156 0.58 14.61 5.26
N TRP A 157 -0.42 14.66 4.38
CA TRP A 157 -0.54 15.70 3.35
C TRP A 157 -1.77 16.60 3.49
N GLY A 158 -2.70 16.28 4.40
CA GLY A 158 -3.98 16.99 4.53
C GLY A 158 -4.99 16.66 3.43
N ASN A 159 -6.19 17.24 3.50
CA ASN A 159 -7.32 16.86 2.65
C ASN A 159 -7.69 17.90 1.57
N ASP A 160 -7.08 19.08 1.60
CA ASP A 160 -7.32 20.16 0.63
C ASP A 160 -6.31 20.09 -0.54
N THR A 161 -6.16 18.90 -1.13
CA THR A 161 -5.10 18.61 -2.12
C THR A 161 -5.63 18.18 -3.49
N GLY A 162 -6.95 18.29 -3.70
CA GLY A 162 -7.68 17.72 -4.85
C GLY A 162 -8.21 16.31 -4.60
N ILE A 163 -7.71 15.61 -3.58
CA ILE A 163 -8.30 14.40 -3.00
C ILE A 163 -8.50 14.64 -1.51
N ASN A 164 -9.73 14.47 -1.02
CA ASN A 164 -10.01 14.48 0.41
C ASN A 164 -9.86 13.06 0.96
N TYR A 165 -8.63 12.67 1.28
CA TYR A 165 -8.29 11.30 1.67
C TYR A 165 -9.11 10.81 2.87
N TYR A 166 -9.36 11.67 3.86
CA TYR A 166 -10.19 11.32 5.02
C TYR A 166 -11.62 11.00 4.60
N ALA A 167 -12.24 11.81 3.74
CA ALA A 167 -13.59 11.54 3.26
C ALA A 167 -13.66 10.25 2.44
N GLU A 168 -12.64 9.95 1.63
CA GLU A 168 -12.55 8.69 0.90
C GLU A 168 -12.43 7.49 1.86
N ALA A 169 -11.58 7.57 2.89
CA ALA A 169 -11.44 6.52 3.90
C ALA A 169 -12.74 6.30 4.67
N ARG A 170 -13.41 7.40 5.05
CA ARG A 170 -14.70 7.35 5.76
C ARG A 170 -15.78 6.68 4.93
N ARG A 171 -15.87 6.98 3.63
CA ARG A 171 -16.85 6.33 2.74
C ARG A 171 -16.73 4.80 2.79
N ILE A 172 -15.50 4.26 2.73
CA ILE A 172 -15.27 2.81 2.79
C ILE A 172 -15.65 2.27 4.18
N LEU A 173 -15.20 2.93 5.25
CA LEU A 173 -15.50 2.52 6.63
C LEU A 173 -17.00 2.54 6.95
N ASP A 174 -17.72 3.55 6.47
CA ASP A 174 -19.16 3.69 6.67
C ASP A 174 -19.92 2.55 5.97
N ALA A 175 -19.50 2.17 4.75
CA ALA A 175 -20.06 1.01 4.04
C ALA A 175 -19.69 -0.33 4.68
N MET A 176 -18.54 -0.44 5.34
CA MET A 176 -18.20 -1.64 6.13
C MET A 176 -19.05 -1.78 7.40
N TRP A 177 -19.47 -0.66 7.96
CA TRP A 177 -20.24 -0.62 9.20
C TRP A 177 -21.74 -0.59 8.99
N SER A 178 -22.21 -0.31 7.76
CA SER A 178 -23.62 -0.45 7.41
C SER A 178 -23.98 -1.93 7.54
N LYS A 179 -24.68 -2.23 8.63
CA LYS A 179 -25.16 -3.58 8.94
C LYS A 179 -26.41 -3.84 8.12
N ASP A 180 -26.24 -4.11 6.84
CA ASP A 180 -27.36 -4.54 5.99
C ASP A 180 -27.56 -6.04 6.13
N GLY A 181 -26.48 -6.83 6.26
CA GLY A 181 -26.56 -8.28 6.47
C GLY A 181 -27.41 -9.05 5.45
N THR A 182 -27.74 -8.43 4.32
CA THR A 182 -28.50 -8.99 3.19
C THR A 182 -27.58 -9.29 2.03
#